data_AF-A0A6N6VPN5-F1
#
_entry.id   AF-A0A6N6VPN5-F1
#
_cell.length_a   1.000
_cell.length_b   1.000
_cell.length_c   1.000
_cell.angle_alpha   90.00
_cell.angle_beta   90.00
_cell.angle_gamma   90.00
#
_symmetry.space_group_name_H-M   'P 1'
#
loop_
_entity.id
_entity.type
_entity.pdbx_description
1 polymer ?
#
loop_
_entity_poly.entity_id
_entity_poly.type
_entity_poly.pdbx_seq_one_letter_code
_entity_poly.pdbx_strand_id
1 'polypeptide(L)'
;MSDDTAAPLSGEPAKPPLSNSVKAAILMLVTMGLVLVAGFIFVLVVVVKRSHQPSEQAAGFAGRFGVSDIHVAPGETVKSVTMADGRIAIQIADDKNQEIIIVSPKTGQEIGRIRLRPLSDLASREFVPPQDGN
;
A
#
# COMPACT_ATOMS: atom_id res chain seq x y z
N MET A 1 67.95 35.91 45.32
CA MET A 1 66.56 36.07 44.83
C MET A 1 66.09 34.68 44.46
N SER A 2 65.49 34.00 45.43
CA SER A 2 64.92 32.66 45.26
C SER A 2 63.40 32.79 45.19
N ASP A 3 62.84 31.78 44.55
CA ASP A 3 61.45 31.34 44.59
C ASP A 3 60.52 32.08 43.61
N ASP A 4 60.24 31.48 42.46
CA ASP A 4 59.33 30.33 42.29
C ASP A 4 57.89 30.79 42.50
N THR A 5 57.15 30.94 41.40
CA THR A 5 55.71 30.67 41.33
C THR A 5 55.32 30.68 39.85
N ALA A 6 55.43 29.50 39.24
CA ALA A 6 54.55 29.16 38.14
C ALA A 6 53.10 29.27 38.64
N ALA A 7 52.31 30.18 38.06
CA ALA A 7 50.87 30.18 38.27
C ALA A 7 50.22 29.13 37.35
N PRO A 8 49.32 28.27 37.87
CA PRO A 8 48.91 27.04 37.20
C PRO A 8 47.77 27.22 36.19
N LEU A 9 47.85 26.39 35.15
CA LEU A 9 46.79 25.57 34.58
C LEU A 9 45.50 26.25 34.11
N SER A 10 45.39 26.31 32.78
CA SER A 10 44.23 25.85 32.00
C SER A 10 42.93 25.66 32.80
N GLY A 11 42.15 26.73 32.91
CA GLY A 11 40.73 26.63 33.26
C GLY A 11 39.94 26.17 32.05
N GLU A 12 39.95 24.87 31.78
CA GLU A 12 38.94 24.25 30.92
C GLU A 12 37.56 24.55 31.53
N PRO A 13 36.61 25.18 30.81
CA PRO A 13 35.30 25.43 31.37
C PRO A 13 34.62 24.08 31.58
N ALA A 14 34.64 23.61 32.83
CA ALA A 14 33.96 22.40 33.25
C ALA A 14 32.48 22.51 32.86
N LYS A 15 32.06 21.68 31.90
CA LYS A 15 30.69 21.61 31.41
C LYS A 15 29.77 21.39 32.62
N PRO A 16 28.83 22.30 32.92
CA PRO A 16 28.01 22.16 34.11
C PRO A 16 27.23 20.84 34.04
N PRO A 17 27.10 20.12 35.17
CA PRO A 17 26.39 18.84 35.21
C PRO A 17 24.95 19.06 34.76
N LEU A 18 24.52 18.25 33.79
CA LEU A 18 23.18 18.30 33.22
C LEU A 18 22.15 18.06 34.34
N SER A 19 21.44 19.10 34.75
CA SER A 19 20.47 19.03 35.84
C SER A 19 19.34 18.05 35.48
N ASN A 20 18.74 17.42 36.50
CA ASN A 20 17.68 16.42 36.29
C ASN A 20 16.50 16.99 35.48
N SER A 21 16.24 18.30 35.59
CA SER A 21 15.24 19.02 34.80
C SER A 21 15.59 19.07 33.30
N VAL A 22 16.87 19.27 32.95
CA VAL A 22 17.32 19.26 31.55
C VAL A 22 17.26 17.85 30.96
N LYS A 23 17.61 16.82 31.75
CA LYS A 23 17.44 15.42 31.34
C LYS A 23 15.98 15.08 31.09
N ALA A 24 15.07 15.52 31.95
CA ALA A 24 13.63 15.33 31.79
C ALA A 24 13.09 16.06 30.54
N ALA A 25 13.54 17.29 30.29
CA ALA A 25 13.17 18.06 29.11
C ALA A 25 13.64 17.38 27.80
N ILE A 26 14.88 16.87 27.77
CA ILE A 26 15.41 16.12 26.62
C ILE A 26 14.61 14.83 26.41
N LEU A 27 14.32 14.09 27.49
CA LEU A 27 13.52 12.87 27.39
C LEU A 27 12.13 13.16 26.82
N MET A 28 11.46 14.20 27.31
CA MET A 28 10.15 14.61 26.83
C MET A 28 10.19 15.01 25.34
N LEU A 29 11.21 15.76 24.94
CA LEU A 29 11.42 16.17 23.54
C LEU A 29 11.61 14.96 22.61
N VAL A 30 12.45 13.99 23.02
CA VAL A 30 12.69 12.77 22.24
C VAL A 30 11.40 11.95 22.12
N THR A 31 10.67 11.81 23.21
CA THR A 31 9.40 11.06 23.24
C THR A 31 8.37 11.72 22.32
N MET A 32 8.24 13.05 22.38
CA MET A 32 7.33 13.81 21.53
C MET A 32 7.72 13.72 20.05
N GLY A 33 9.01 13.77 19.74
CA GLY A 33 9.51 13.55 18.38
C GLY A 33 9.20 12.15 17.86
N LEU A 34 9.40 11.12 18.69
CA LEU A 34 9.10 9.73 18.31
C LEU A 34 7.62 9.53 17.96
N VAL A 35 6.71 10.10 18.76
CA VAL A 35 5.26 10.04 18.52
C VAL A 35 4.92 10.71 17.18
N LEU A 36 5.54 11.85 16.87
CA LEU A 36 5.34 12.56 15.61
C LEU A 36 5.79 11.73 14.40
N VAL A 37 6.98 11.14 14.48
CA VAL A 37 7.53 10.30 13.40
C VAL A 37 6.67 9.04 13.21
N ALA A 38 6.27 8.39 14.30
CA ALA A 38 5.40 7.22 14.25
C ALA A 38 4.04 7.56 13.62
N GLY A 39 3.44 8.69 14.00
CA GLY A 39 2.19 9.17 13.41
C GLY A 39 2.33 9.48 11.91
N PHE A 40 3.43 10.10 11.50
CA PHE A 40 3.70 10.38 10.09
C PHE A 40 3.85 9.10 9.26
N ILE A 41 4.64 8.12 9.75
CA ILE A 41 4.78 6.82 9.10
C ILE A 41 3.41 6.13 8.99
N PHE A 42 2.60 6.17 10.05
CA PHE A 42 1.25 5.61 10.04
C PHE A 42 0.39 6.24 8.95
N VAL A 43 0.38 7.58 8.85
CA VAL A 43 -0.35 8.29 7.79
C VAL A 43 0.13 7.86 6.40
N LEU A 44 1.45 7.76 6.18
CA LEU A 44 1.99 7.28 4.90
C LEU A 44 1.53 5.86 4.56
N VAL A 45 1.59 4.94 5.52
CA VAL A 45 1.11 3.56 5.33
C VAL A 45 -0.38 3.55 5.01
N VAL A 46 -1.18 4.34 5.72
CA VAL A 46 -2.62 4.45 5.48
C VAL A 46 -2.89 5.04 4.10
N VAL A 47 -2.17 6.08 3.67
CA VAL A 47 -2.32 6.67 2.33
C VAL A 47 -1.94 5.68 1.24
N VAL A 48 -0.84 4.93 1.38
CA VAL A 48 -0.44 3.90 0.40
C VAL A 48 -1.46 2.76 0.35
N LYS A 49 -1.94 2.29 1.51
CA LYS A 49 -3.00 1.27 1.56
C LYS A 49 -4.30 1.80 0.97
N ARG A 50 -4.64 3.06 1.21
CA ARG A 50 -5.82 3.73 0.66
C ARG A 50 -5.68 4.02 -0.84
N SER A 51 -4.49 4.26 -1.37
CA SER A 51 -4.32 4.37 -2.83
C SER A 51 -4.53 3.04 -3.54
N HIS A 52 -4.27 1.91 -2.86
CA HIS A 52 -4.56 0.58 -3.38
C HIS A 52 -6.01 0.13 -3.16
N GLN A 53 -6.75 0.82 -2.29
CA GLN A 53 -8.17 0.57 -2.02
C GLN A 53 -8.95 1.82 -2.42
N PRO A 54 -9.50 1.91 -3.65
CA PRO A 54 -10.23 3.10 -4.07
C PRO A 54 -11.47 3.28 -3.19
N SER A 55 -11.34 4.08 -2.14
CA SER A 55 -12.43 4.57 -1.31
C SER A 55 -13.17 5.64 -2.11
N GLU A 56 -14.48 5.47 -2.27
CA GLU A 56 -15.42 6.30 -3.03
C GLU A 56 -15.55 7.78 -2.60
N GLN A 57 -14.58 8.38 -1.91
CA GLN A 57 -14.73 9.76 -1.44
C GLN A 57 -13.86 10.73 -2.24
N ALA A 58 -14.54 11.34 -3.21
CA ALA A 58 -14.48 12.75 -3.56
C ALA A 58 -13.11 13.43 -3.42
N ALA A 59 -12.29 13.34 -4.47
CA ALA A 59 -11.28 14.34 -4.77
C ALA A 59 -11.09 14.46 -6.29
N GLY A 60 -11.30 15.67 -6.78
CA GLY A 60 -10.67 16.21 -7.99
C GLY A 60 -11.10 15.61 -9.33
N PHE A 61 -12.05 16.27 -9.97
CA PHE A 61 -12.07 16.38 -11.43
C PHE A 61 -10.71 16.92 -11.91
N ALA A 62 -9.85 16.03 -12.42
CA ALA A 62 -8.75 16.39 -13.30
C ALA A 62 -8.83 15.47 -14.51
N GLY A 63 -9.66 15.87 -15.46
CA GLY A 63 -9.85 15.17 -16.72
C GLY A 63 -8.51 15.00 -17.45
N ARG A 64 -8.04 13.76 -17.50
CA ARG A 64 -7.18 13.31 -18.60
C ARG A 64 -7.93 12.17 -19.25
N PHE A 65 -8.75 12.54 -20.24
CA PHE A 65 -9.23 11.60 -21.24
C PHE A 65 -8.00 11.23 -22.08
N GLY A 66 -7.24 10.24 -21.61
CA GLY A 66 -6.15 9.62 -22.34
C GLY A 66 -6.64 8.34 -23.00
N VAL A 67 -6.01 7.96 -24.13
CA VAL A 67 -6.16 6.61 -24.67
C VAL A 67 -5.55 5.66 -23.65
N SER A 68 -6.32 4.66 -23.21
CA SER A 68 -5.82 3.61 -22.35
C SER A 68 -5.80 2.29 -23.12
N ASP A 69 -4.61 1.70 -23.25
CA ASP A 69 -4.42 0.45 -23.95
C ASP A 69 -4.75 -0.73 -23.01
N ILE A 70 -5.81 -1.44 -23.34
CA ILE A 70 -6.21 -2.67 -22.65
C ILE A 70 -5.78 -3.84 -23.51
N HIS A 71 -4.89 -4.67 -22.97
CA HIS A 71 -4.37 -5.82 -23.69
C HIS A 71 -5.41 -6.94 -23.70
N VAL A 72 -5.88 -7.26 -24.91
CA VAL A 72 -6.76 -8.38 -25.21
C VAL A 72 -5.92 -9.46 -25.90
N ALA A 73 -5.98 -10.71 -25.44
CA ALA A 73 -5.16 -11.77 -26.02
C ALA A 73 -5.65 -12.11 -27.45
N PRO A 74 -4.77 -12.62 -28.33
CA PRO A 74 -5.19 -13.07 -29.65
C PRO A 74 -6.28 -14.16 -29.55
N GLY A 75 -7.43 -13.93 -30.20
CA GLY A 75 -8.57 -14.85 -30.17
C GLY A 75 -9.63 -14.52 -29.11
N GLU A 76 -9.33 -13.62 -28.18
CA GLU A 76 -10.32 -13.10 -27.24
C GLU A 76 -11.15 -11.98 -27.86
N THR A 77 -12.43 -11.92 -27.52
CA THR A 77 -13.35 -10.87 -27.99
C THR A 77 -13.99 -10.14 -26.82
N VAL A 78 -14.19 -8.83 -26.96
CA VAL A 78 -14.97 -8.05 -26.01
C VAL A 78 -16.43 -8.42 -26.18
N LYS A 79 -17.02 -9.05 -25.17
CA LYS A 79 -18.43 -9.46 -25.17
C LYS A 79 -19.34 -8.36 -24.65
N SER A 80 -18.92 -7.66 -23.61
CA SER A 80 -19.70 -6.58 -23.02
C SER A 80 -18.82 -5.56 -22.31
N VAL A 81 -19.31 -4.32 -22.25
CA VAL A 81 -18.71 -3.24 -21.48
C VAL A 81 -19.82 -2.64 -20.63
N THR A 82 -19.66 -2.69 -19.31
CA THR A 82 -20.63 -2.16 -18.35
C THR A 82 -19.94 -1.16 -17.45
N MET A 83 -20.63 -0.06 -17.14
CA MET A 83 -20.19 0.94 -16.17
C MET A 83 -21.08 0.83 -14.93
N ALA A 84 -20.48 0.56 -13.77
CA ALA A 84 -21.17 0.50 -12.48
C ALA A 84 -20.25 1.01 -11.38
N ASP A 85 -20.81 1.77 -10.42
CA ASP A 85 -20.10 2.24 -9.21
C ASP A 85 -18.75 2.93 -9.48
N GLY A 86 -18.70 3.74 -10.56
CA GLY A 86 -17.49 4.45 -10.96
C GLY A 86 -16.36 3.52 -11.45
N ARG A 87 -16.69 2.33 -11.95
CA ARG A 87 -15.77 1.36 -12.57
C ARG A 87 -16.31 0.92 -13.92
N ILE A 88 -15.40 0.64 -14.85
CA ILE A 88 -15.70 0.00 -16.12
C ILE A 88 -15.39 -1.49 -15.97
N ALA A 89 -16.38 -2.34 -16.14
CA ALA A 89 -16.22 -3.78 -16.24
C ALA A 89 -16.27 -4.17 -17.73
N ILE A 90 -15.19 -4.76 -18.22
CA ILE A 90 -15.06 -5.25 -19.59
C ILE A 90 -15.03 -6.76 -19.53
N GLN A 91 -16.03 -7.38 -20.11
CA GLN A 91 -16.08 -8.83 -20.25
C GLN A 91 -15.37 -9.23 -21.53
N ILE A 92 -14.36 -10.07 -21.36
CA ILE A 92 -13.59 -10.66 -22.44
C ILE A 92 -13.81 -12.16 -22.42
N ALA A 93 -14.04 -12.75 -23.59
CA ALA A 93 -14.17 -14.19 -23.71
C ALA A 93 -13.54 -14.71 -25.00
N ASP A 94 -12.89 -15.86 -24.88
CA ASP A 94 -12.65 -16.79 -25.98
C ASP A 94 -13.56 -18.02 -25.81
N ASP A 95 -13.42 -19.04 -26.66
CA ASP A 95 -14.25 -20.26 -26.63
C ASP A 95 -14.11 -21.11 -25.34
N LYS A 96 -13.06 -20.88 -24.54
CA LYS A 96 -12.64 -21.69 -23.37
C LYS A 96 -12.35 -20.88 -22.10
N ASN A 97 -12.04 -19.60 -22.25
CA ASN A 97 -11.65 -18.68 -21.19
C ASN A 97 -12.63 -17.52 -21.17
N GLN A 98 -13.08 -17.18 -19.98
CA GLN A 98 -13.89 -15.99 -19.76
C GLN A 98 -13.24 -15.16 -18.65
N GLU A 99 -13.16 -13.85 -18.87
CA GLU A 99 -12.46 -12.95 -17.98
C GLU A 99 -13.21 -11.62 -17.86
N ILE A 100 -13.12 -11.01 -16.68
CA ILE A 100 -13.66 -9.68 -16.43
C ILE A 100 -12.50 -8.77 -16.03
N ILE A 101 -12.23 -7.77 -16.86
CA ILE A 101 -11.27 -6.72 -16.58
C ILE A 101 -12.00 -5.55 -15.93
N ILE A 102 -11.53 -5.13 -14.76
CA ILE A 102 -12.04 -3.96 -14.05
C ILE A 102 -11.09 -2.81 -14.31
N VAL A 103 -11.62 -1.70 -14.83
CA VAL A 103 -10.85 -0.53 -15.25
C VAL A 103 -11.36 0.71 -14.52
N SER A 104 -10.43 1.57 -14.10
CA SER A 104 -10.74 2.88 -13.54
C SER A 104 -11.13 3.85 -14.66
N PRO A 105 -12.36 4.37 -14.72
CA PRO A 105 -12.75 5.36 -15.72
C PRO A 105 -11.99 6.69 -15.56
N LYS A 106 -11.41 6.95 -14.39
CA LYS A 106 -10.65 8.19 -14.11
C LYS A 106 -9.24 8.15 -14.66
N THR A 107 -8.60 6.98 -14.67
CA THR A 107 -7.18 6.82 -15.05
C THR A 107 -6.98 5.96 -16.28
N GLY A 108 -8.01 5.25 -16.72
CA GLY A 108 -7.93 4.23 -17.77
C GLY A 108 -7.22 2.95 -17.33
N GLN A 109 -6.66 2.88 -16.12
CA GLN A 109 -5.84 1.76 -15.71
C GLN A 109 -6.67 0.54 -15.30
N GLU A 110 -6.18 -0.65 -15.66
CA GLU A 110 -6.68 -1.93 -15.15
C GLU A 110 -6.49 -1.97 -13.63
N ILE A 111 -7.60 -1.97 -12.89
CA ILE A 111 -7.66 -2.14 -11.43
C ILE A 111 -7.44 -3.61 -11.08
N GLY A 112 -7.92 -4.51 -11.92
CA GLY A 112 -7.77 -5.94 -11.71
C GLY A 112 -8.50 -6.78 -12.73
N ARG A 113 -8.28 -8.09 -12.63
CA ARG A 113 -8.68 -9.06 -13.64
C ARG A 113 -9.18 -10.34 -12.96
N ILE A 114 -10.40 -10.73 -13.29
CA ILE A 114 -11.09 -11.88 -12.70
C ILE A 114 -11.23 -12.95 -13.77
N ARG A 115 -10.45 -14.04 -13.62
CA ARG A 115 -10.55 -15.22 -14.48
C ARG A 115 -11.71 -16.10 -14.02
N LEU A 116 -12.67 -16.31 -14.90
CA LEU A 116 -13.76 -17.25 -14.70
C LEU A 116 -13.30 -18.61 -15.21
N ARG A 117 -13.25 -19.60 -14.31
CA ARG A 117 -13.00 -21.00 -14.68
C ARG A 117 -14.32 -21.78 -14.66
N PRO A 118 -14.57 -22.64 -15.65
CA PRO A 118 -15.75 -23.51 -15.64
C PRO A 118 -15.79 -24.40 -14.38
N LEU A 119 -16.99 -24.57 -13.82
CA LEU A 119 -17.21 -25.37 -12.59
C LEU A 119 -16.97 -26.88 -12.79
N SER A 120 -16.80 -27.34 -14.03
CA SER A 120 -16.63 -28.76 -14.39
C SER A 120 -15.47 -29.46 -13.68
N ASP A 121 -14.49 -28.70 -13.19
CA ASP A 121 -13.33 -29.21 -12.44
C ASP A 121 -13.68 -29.66 -11.00
N LEU A 122 -14.80 -29.18 -10.43
CA LEU A 122 -15.29 -29.62 -9.11
C LEU A 122 -16.21 -30.84 -9.17
N ALA A 123 -16.88 -31.08 -10.30
CA ALA A 123 -17.75 -32.25 -10.50
C ALA A 123 -16.97 -33.53 -10.84
N SER A 124 -15.71 -33.41 -11.24
CA SER A 124 -14.84 -34.54 -11.64
C SER A 124 -14.13 -35.20 -10.45
N ARG A 125 -14.28 -34.70 -9.23
CA ARG A 125 -14.00 -35.48 -8.01
C ARG A 125 -15.15 -36.44 -7.80
N GLU A 126 -15.17 -37.45 -8.65
CA GLU A 126 -16.03 -38.61 -8.58
C GLU A 126 -15.97 -39.16 -7.15
N PHE A 127 -17.11 -39.10 -6.46
CA PHE A 127 -17.32 -39.83 -5.23
C PHE A 127 -17.06 -41.30 -5.53
N VAL A 128 -15.93 -41.83 -5.07
CA VAL A 128 -15.66 -43.27 -5.09
C VAL A 128 -16.46 -43.84 -3.91
N PRO A 129 -17.62 -44.48 -4.14
CA PRO A 129 -18.30 -45.16 -3.06
C PRO A 129 -17.35 -46.23 -2.48
N PRO A 130 -17.35 -46.44 -1.16
CA PRO A 130 -16.60 -47.54 -0.56
C PRO A 130 -16.99 -48.84 -1.27
N GLN A 131 -15.99 -49.53 -1.80
CA GLN A 131 -16.14 -50.88 -2.34
C GLN A 131 -16.39 -51.80 -1.16
N ASP A 132 -17.63 -52.23 -1.00
CA ASP A 132 -18.01 -53.24 -0.02
C ASP A 132 -17.31 -54.55 -0.41
N GLY A 133 -16.36 -54.96 0.44
CA GLY A 133 -15.50 -56.11 0.22
C GLY A 133 -16.27 -57.43 0.13
N ASN A 134 -15.79 -58.27 -0.79
CA ASN A 134 -16.17 -59.67 -0.97
C ASN A 134 -15.68 -60.56 0.17
#